data_AF-A0AAJ6KSE8-F1
#
_entry.id   AF-A0AAJ6KSE8-F1
#
_cell.length_a   1.000
_cell.length_b   1.000
_cell.length_c   1.000
_cell.angle_alpha   90.00
_cell.angle_beta   90.00
_cell.angle_gamma   90.00
#
_symmetry.space_group_name_H-M   'P 1'
#
loop_
_entity.id
_entity.type
_entity.pdbx_description
1 polymer ?
#
loop_
_entity_poly.entity_id
_entity_poly.type
_entity_poly.pdbx_seq_one_letter_code
_entity_poly.pdbx_strand_id
1 'polypeptide(L)'
;MHSPQHDIERANLDRLTAEFLKHGGAVQQVGHQMSNAPATFTINPERSPVYAHLFAPVAPMEVPETNVCPLDVGKHAALIMADAAMGNAPKWIARKHHMTEKYVRQVARDYHITFHKQR
;
A
#
# COMPACT_ATOMS: atom_id res chain seq x y z
N MET A 1 -42.58 -2.69 -4.08
CA MET A 1 -43.53 -3.50 -4.85
C MET A 1 -42.95 -4.92 -4.92
N HIS A 2 -43.61 -5.91 -4.32
CA HIS A 2 -43.20 -7.31 -4.44
C HIS A 2 -43.68 -7.84 -5.80
N SER A 3 -42.84 -8.59 -6.52
CA SER A 3 -43.24 -9.22 -7.78
C SER A 3 -44.14 -10.43 -7.47
N PRO A 4 -45.32 -10.57 -8.09
CA PRO A 4 -46.21 -11.72 -7.89
C PRO A 4 -45.53 -13.07 -8.16
N GLN A 5 -44.53 -13.09 -9.04
CA GLN A 5 -43.75 -14.29 -9.34
C GLN A 5 -42.92 -14.77 -8.14
N HIS A 6 -42.31 -13.85 -7.39
CA HIS A 6 -41.52 -14.20 -6.20
C HIS A 6 -42.39 -14.78 -5.09
N ASP A 7 -43.64 -14.34 -4.97
CA ASP A 7 -44.56 -14.85 -3.96
C ASP A 7 -44.99 -16.29 -4.28
N ILE A 8 -45.21 -16.60 -5.57
CA ILE A 8 -45.49 -17.96 -6.04
C ILE A 8 -44.29 -18.88 -5.80
N GLU A 9 -43.09 -18.42 -6.12
CA GLU A 9 -41.86 -19.20 -5.91
C GLU A 9 -41.61 -19.50 -4.43
N ARG A 10 -41.85 -18.53 -3.54
CA ARG A 10 -41.77 -18.74 -2.08
C ARG A 10 -42.71 -19.84 -1.61
N ALA A 11 -43.98 -19.78 -2.02
CA ALA A 11 -44.96 -20.79 -1.62
C ALA A 11 -44.58 -22.21 -2.11
N ASN A 12 -44.00 -22.31 -3.32
CA ASN A 12 -43.53 -23.57 -3.86
C ASN A 12 -42.33 -24.13 -3.06
N LEU A 13 -41.36 -23.28 -2.71
CA LEU A 13 -40.21 -23.67 -1.89
C LEU A 13 -40.63 -24.12 -0.49
N ASP A 14 -41.59 -23.42 0.13
CA ASP A 14 -42.10 -23.79 1.44
C ASP A 14 -42.74 -25.19 1.43
N ARG A 15 -43.52 -25.49 0.38
CA ARG A 15 -44.12 -26.82 0.20
C ARG A 15 -43.07 -27.91 0.05
N LEU A 16 -42.09 -27.71 -0.84
CA LEU A 16 -41.03 -28.70 -1.09
C LEU A 16 -40.17 -28.92 0.16
N THR A 17 -39.88 -27.85 0.91
CA THR A 17 -39.14 -27.93 2.17
C THR A 17 -39.91 -28.73 3.21
N ALA A 18 -41.23 -28.51 3.32
CA ALA A 18 -42.08 -29.28 4.23
C ALA A 18 -42.15 -30.77 3.86
N GLU A 19 -42.22 -31.10 2.57
CA GLU A 19 -42.16 -32.48 2.09
C GLU A 19 -40.79 -33.12 2.41
N PHE A 20 -39.68 -32.42 2.16
CA PHE A 20 -38.33 -32.89 2.46
C PHE A 20 -38.11 -33.17 3.97
N LEU A 21 -38.58 -32.28 4.84
CA LEU A 21 -38.51 -32.45 6.29
C LEU A 21 -39.36 -33.64 6.76
N LYS A 22 -40.55 -33.86 6.18
CA LYS A 22 -41.40 -35.03 6.49
C LYS A 22 -40.74 -36.35 6.11
N HIS A 23 -39.94 -36.38 5.04
CA HIS A 23 -39.17 -37.56 4.63
C HIS A 23 -37.90 -37.79 5.46
N GLY A 24 -37.68 -37.01 6.53
CA GLY A 24 -36.53 -37.17 7.43
C GLY A 24 -35.27 -36.42 6.97
N GLY A 25 -35.39 -35.53 5.97
CA GLY A 25 -34.31 -34.63 5.58
C GLY A 25 -34.01 -33.59 6.67
N ALA A 26 -32.77 -33.14 6.77
CA ALA A 26 -32.35 -32.07 7.67
C ALA A 26 -31.87 -30.86 6.86
N VAL A 27 -32.30 -29.66 7.25
CA VAL A 27 -31.90 -28.40 6.60
C VAL A 27 -30.99 -27.62 7.55
N GLN A 28 -29.82 -27.23 7.07
CA GLN A 28 -28.91 -26.33 7.80
C GLN A 28 -29.10 -24.90 7.28
N GLN A 29 -29.44 -23.97 8.17
CA GLN A 29 -29.47 -22.56 7.83
C GLN A 29 -28.04 -22.03 7.75
N VAL A 30 -27.60 -21.65 6.55
CA VAL A 30 -26.28 -21.07 6.30
C VAL A 30 -26.42 -19.61 5.85
N GLY A 31 -25.59 -18.73 6.42
CA GLY A 31 -25.51 -17.32 6.03
C GLY A 31 -26.20 -16.34 6.99
N HIS A 32 -26.00 -15.04 6.73
CA HIS A 32 -26.58 -13.94 7.48
C HIS A 32 -27.80 -13.41 6.71
N GLN A 33 -28.98 -13.35 7.34
CA GLN A 33 -30.16 -12.78 6.72
C GLN A 33 -29.92 -11.28 6.50
N MET A 34 -30.01 -10.82 5.25
CA MET A 34 -29.93 -9.38 4.97
C MET A 34 -31.10 -8.68 5.64
N SER A 35 -30.81 -7.70 6.50
CA SER A 35 -31.85 -6.90 7.15
C SER A 35 -32.63 -6.10 6.10
N ASN A 36 -33.96 -6.12 6.18
CA ASN A 36 -34.81 -5.24 5.36
C ASN A 36 -34.73 -3.76 5.76
N ALA A 37 -34.04 -3.44 6.86
CA ALA A 37 -33.75 -2.07 7.23
C ALA A 37 -32.65 -1.51 6.31
N PRO A 38 -32.78 -0.27 5.80
CA PRO A 38 -31.72 0.36 5.02
C PRO A 38 -30.47 0.47 5.91
N ALA A 39 -29.44 -0.30 5.59
CA ALA A 39 -28.17 -0.24 6.28
C ALA A 39 -27.54 1.13 6.00
N THR A 40 -27.44 1.98 7.02
CA THR A 40 -26.63 3.19 6.92
C THR A 40 -25.17 2.77 6.78
N PHE A 41 -24.65 2.84 5.56
CA PHE A 41 -23.23 2.64 5.28
C PHE A 41 -22.45 3.87 5.78
N THR A 42 -22.16 3.91 7.08
CA THR A 42 -21.27 4.92 7.65
C THR A 42 -19.84 4.41 7.57
N ILE A 43 -19.05 4.98 6.65
CA ILE A 43 -17.61 4.72 6.60
C ILE A 43 -16.99 5.45 7.79
N ASN A 44 -16.49 4.68 8.77
CA ASN A 44 -15.63 5.23 9.81
C ASN A 44 -14.18 5.31 9.25
N PRO A 45 -13.62 6.52 9.04
CA PRO A 45 -12.30 6.68 8.44
C PRO A 45 -11.16 6.12 9.32
N GLU A 46 -11.33 6.08 10.64
CA GLU A 46 -10.32 5.54 11.56
C GLU A 46 -10.22 4.01 11.49
N ARG A 47 -11.33 3.34 11.17
CA ARG A 47 -11.43 1.88 11.10
C ARG A 47 -11.37 1.32 9.69
N SER A 48 -11.61 2.16 8.68
CA SER A 48 -11.59 1.74 7.28
C SER A 48 -10.15 1.40 6.87
N PRO A 49 -9.89 0.21 6.27
CA PRO A 49 -8.56 -0.17 5.82
C PRO A 49 -7.97 0.80 4.79
N VAL A 50 -8.83 1.55 4.09
CA VAL A 50 -8.41 2.55 3.10
C VAL A 50 -7.79 3.78 3.77
N TYR A 51 -8.29 4.22 4.94
CA TYR A 51 -7.90 5.48 5.58
C TYR A 51 -7.17 5.31 6.91
N ALA A 52 -7.18 4.11 7.51
CA ALA A 52 -6.65 3.85 8.84
C ALA A 52 -5.17 4.28 9.01
N HIS A 53 -4.37 4.19 7.93
CA HIS A 53 -2.97 4.58 7.93
C HIS A 53 -2.74 6.08 8.15
N LEU A 54 -3.74 6.94 7.89
CA LEU A 54 -3.66 8.38 8.14
C LEU A 54 -3.79 8.73 9.63
N PHE A 55 -4.37 7.83 10.43
CA PHE A 55 -4.63 8.02 11.85
C PHE A 55 -3.69 7.22 12.75
N ALA A 56 -2.83 6.38 12.16
CA ALA A 56 -1.84 5.64 12.90
C ALA A 56 -0.83 6.61 13.53
N PRO A 57 -0.54 6.51 14.84
CA PRO A 57 0.52 7.30 15.44
C PRO A 57 1.83 6.96 14.74
N VAL A 58 2.50 7.99 14.22
CA VAL A 58 3.83 7.87 13.62
C VAL A 58 4.74 7.32 14.71
N ALA A 59 5.13 6.06 14.59
CA ALA A 59 6.15 5.48 15.45
C ALA A 59 7.37 6.41 15.39
N PRO A 60 7.99 6.76 16.55
CA PRO A 60 9.19 7.56 16.54
C PRO A 60 10.19 6.88 15.61
N MET A 61 10.50 7.58 14.53
CA MET A 61 11.44 7.17 13.50
C MET A 61 12.76 6.91 14.21
N GLU A 62 13.09 5.64 14.44
CA GLU A 62 14.47 5.28 14.73
C GLU A 62 15.29 5.82 13.56
N VAL A 63 16.24 6.70 13.90
CA VAL A 63 17.18 7.30 12.97
C VAL A 63 17.79 6.14 12.18
N PRO A 64 17.63 6.07 10.85
CA PRO A 64 18.02 4.87 10.14
C PRO A 64 19.54 4.75 10.21
N GLU A 65 20.01 3.71 10.90
CA GLU A 65 21.30 3.13 10.57
C GLU A 65 21.26 2.82 9.08
N THR A 66 22.21 3.43 8.38
CA THR A 66 22.19 3.62 6.93
C THR A 66 22.41 2.28 6.24
N ASN A 67 21.36 1.47 6.13
CA ASN A 67 21.37 0.24 5.36
C ASN A 67 21.22 0.64 3.88
N VAL A 68 22.35 0.96 3.26
CA VAL A 68 22.43 1.36 1.85
C VAL A 68 22.12 0.12 1.01
N CYS A 69 20.88 0.01 0.54
CA CYS A 69 20.55 -0.92 -0.54
C CYS A 69 21.55 -0.70 -1.69
N PRO A 70 22.26 -1.74 -2.19
CA PRO A 70 23.26 -1.61 -3.25
C PRO A 70 22.70 -1.00 -4.55
N LEU A 71 21.38 -1.10 -4.72
CA LEU A 71 20.63 -0.59 -5.87
C LEU A 71 20.56 0.95 -5.93
N ASP A 72 20.72 1.64 -4.80
CA ASP A 72 20.63 3.10 -4.75
C ASP A 72 21.99 3.78 -4.99
N VAL A 73 23.08 3.13 -4.58
CA VAL A 73 24.45 3.61 -4.79
C VAL A 73 24.77 3.79 -6.27
N GLY A 74 24.31 2.87 -7.13
CA GLY A 74 24.48 2.99 -8.59
C GLY A 74 23.77 4.20 -9.18
N LYS A 75 22.57 4.54 -8.68
CA LYS A 75 21.84 5.75 -9.11
C LYS A 75 22.55 7.02 -8.65
N HIS A 76 23.05 7.01 -7.41
CA HIS A 76 23.82 8.12 -6.85
C HIS A 76 25.12 8.32 -7.64
N ALA A 77 25.83 7.24 -8.00
CA ALA A 77 27.03 7.30 -8.82
C ALA A 77 26.75 7.89 -10.22
N ALA A 78 25.66 7.48 -10.87
CA ALA A 78 25.28 8.02 -12.17
C ALA A 78 24.99 9.53 -12.11
N LEU A 79 24.28 10.00 -11.07
CA LEU A 79 24.02 11.42 -10.85
C LEU A 79 25.30 12.22 -10.59
N ILE A 80 26.18 11.68 -9.74
CA ILE A 80 27.47 12.30 -9.42
C ILE A 80 28.35 12.37 -10.68
N MET A 81 28.36 11.32 -11.51
CA MET A 81 29.11 11.27 -12.76
C MET A 81 28.61 12.33 -13.75
N ALA A 82 27.28 12.45 -13.92
CA ALA A 82 26.68 13.44 -14.80
C ALA A 82 27.04 14.88 -14.37
N ASP A 83 26.91 15.20 -13.08
CA ASP A 83 27.26 16.53 -12.59
C ASP A 83 28.78 16.80 -12.58
N ALA A 84 29.60 15.78 -12.37
CA ALA A 84 31.06 15.89 -12.46
C ALA A 84 31.52 16.18 -13.91
N ALA A 85 30.88 15.55 -14.90
CA ALA A 85 31.10 15.82 -16.32
C ALA A 85 30.68 17.25 -16.70
N MET A 86 29.67 17.81 -16.03
CA MET A 86 29.28 19.22 -16.16
C MET A 86 30.25 20.19 -15.46
N GLY A 87 31.31 19.70 -14.80
CA GLY A 87 32.33 20.52 -14.16
C GLY A 87 31.95 21.05 -12.77
N ASN A 88 30.91 20.47 -12.15
CA ASN A 88 30.47 20.87 -10.82
C ASN A 88 31.41 20.34 -9.73
N ALA A 89 31.63 21.13 -8.68
CA ALA A 89 32.45 20.74 -7.54
C ALA A 89 31.71 19.76 -6.61
N PRO A 90 32.41 18.83 -5.92
CA PRO A 90 31.80 17.84 -5.02
C PRO A 90 30.88 18.45 -3.95
N LYS A 91 31.24 19.63 -3.42
CA LYS A 91 30.46 20.35 -2.41
C LYS A 91 29.11 20.85 -2.94
N TRP A 92 29.04 21.22 -4.22
CA TRP A 92 27.79 21.66 -4.85
C TRP A 92 26.87 20.48 -5.14
N ILE A 93 27.44 19.38 -5.65
CA ILE A 93 26.73 18.13 -5.93
C ILE A 93 26.10 17.56 -4.65
N ALA A 94 26.84 17.58 -3.55
CA ALA A 94 26.35 17.19 -2.23
C ALA A 94 25.11 17.98 -1.81
N ARG A 95 25.13 19.31 -1.98
CA ARG A 95 23.98 20.19 -1.67
C ARG A 95 22.79 19.93 -2.57
N LYS A 96 23.02 19.75 -3.88
CA LYS A 96 21.97 19.53 -4.88
C LYS A 96 21.20 18.24 -4.65
N HIS A 97 21.90 17.15 -4.30
CA HIS A 97 21.29 15.83 -4.13
C HIS A 97 21.03 15.47 -2.66
N HIS A 98 21.09 16.44 -1.74
CA HIS A 98 20.88 16.23 -0.30
C HIS A 98 21.78 15.13 0.31
N MET A 99 23.02 15.03 -0.16
CA MET A 99 24.03 14.09 0.33
C MET A 99 25.13 14.81 1.10
N THR A 100 25.91 14.06 1.88
CA THR A 100 27.12 14.61 2.50
C THR A 100 28.27 14.65 1.48
N GLU A 101 29.12 15.68 1.57
CA GLU A 101 30.30 15.79 0.68
C GLU A 101 31.25 14.59 0.84
N LYS A 102 31.39 14.06 2.06
CA LYS A 102 32.15 12.84 2.35
C LYS A 102 31.62 11.66 1.52
N TYR A 103 30.31 11.47 1.47
CA TYR A 103 29.67 10.41 0.71
C TYR A 103 29.89 10.57 -0.80
N VAL A 104 29.71 11.77 -1.35
CA VAL A 104 29.97 12.04 -2.78
C VAL A 104 31.42 11.72 -3.17
N ARG A 105 32.39 12.10 -2.34
CA ARG A 105 33.81 11.78 -2.56
C ARG A 105 34.09 10.28 -2.44
N GLN A 106 33.40 9.58 -1.55
CA GLN A 106 33.54 8.13 -1.40
C GLN A 106 33.05 7.41 -2.65
N VAL A 107 31.82 7.69 -3.09
CA VAL A 107 31.24 7.11 -4.31
C VAL A 107 32.09 7.45 -5.53
N ALA A 108 32.63 8.66 -5.63
CA ALA A 108 33.51 9.02 -6.73
C ALA A 108 34.83 8.22 -6.75
N ARG A 109 35.37 7.83 -5.58
CA ARG A 109 36.53 6.93 -5.52
C ARG A 109 36.14 5.51 -5.92
N ASP A 110 35.03 5.02 -5.40
CA ASP A 110 34.57 3.64 -5.62
C ASP A 110 34.21 3.38 -7.10
N TYR A 111 33.70 4.40 -7.79
CA TYR A 111 33.31 4.33 -9.21
C TYR A 111 34.30 5.04 -10.17
N HIS A 112 35.48 5.43 -9.69
CA HIS A 112 36.52 6.10 -10.50
C HIS A 112 36.06 7.35 -11.26
N ILE A 113 35.20 8.17 -10.63
CA ILE A 113 34.69 9.42 -11.21
C ILE A 113 35.70 10.54 -10.96
N THR A 114 36.09 11.26 -12.01
CA THR A 114 37.03 12.37 -11.95
C THR A 114 36.30 13.72 -11.85
N PHE A 115 36.81 14.63 -11.01
CA PHE A 115 36.29 16.01 -10.89
C PHE A 115 37.27 17.01 -11.49
N HIS A 116 36.77 17.89 -12.35
CA HIS A 116 37.58 18.93 -12.99
C HIS A 116 37.88 20.13 -12.09
N LYS A 117 37.02 20.40 -11.10
CA LYS A 117 37.21 21.46 -10.11
C LYS A 117 37.26 20.86 -8.70
N GLN A 118 38.43 20.94 -8.08
CA GLN A 118 38.69 20.41 -6.75
C GLN A 118 39.14 21.55 -5.81
N ARG A 119 38.23 22.48 -5.50
CA ARG A 119 38.42 23.49 -4.44
C ARG A 119 37.09 24.04 -3.94
#